data_AF-A0A238YXD1-F1
#
_entry.id   AF-A0A238YXD1-F1
#
_cell.length_a   1.000
_cell.length_b   1.000
_cell.length_c   1.000
_cell.angle_alpha   90.00
_cell.angle_beta   90.00
_cell.angle_gamma   90.00
#
_symmetry.space_group_name_H-M   'P 1'
#
loop_
_entity.id
_entity.type
_entity.pdbx_description
1 polymer ?
#
loop_
_entity_poly.entity_id
_entity_poly.type
_entity_poly.pdbx_seq_one_letter_code
_entity_poly.pdbx_strand_id
1 'polypeptide(L)'
;MYELDSRSLGPFDCYSLRFAQPGEHRYAITRAGPRGLGTDRPFRVTVTGDQPLRSDEITQHNVAVRWSTDGFTANPAELTVTAGDVVLWHDHHAGVPFEIHGDGPIDSGSLREQSGYTHVFGNPGHYTWIDANGSGLRGRIVVRDPDVSRPRGRERWLAQLSRGHVVTIEGDRVEPEELEIVTGQTVYFAVVAAPGITVTDESLPTGLPAPSHE
;
A
#
# COMPACT_ATOMS: atom_id res chain seq x y z
N MET A 1 -2.24 -14.31 10.60
CA MET A 1 -2.39 -14.10 9.15
C MET A 1 -2.41 -12.60 8.96
N TYR A 2 -1.71 -12.06 7.96
CA TYR A 2 -1.70 -10.60 7.75
C TYR A 2 -3.04 -10.21 7.12
N GLU A 3 -3.69 -9.22 7.71
CA GLU A 3 -5.01 -8.75 7.30
C GLU A 3 -4.85 -7.71 6.18
N LEU A 4 -5.87 -7.56 5.32
CA LEU A 4 -5.90 -6.53 4.30
C LEU A 4 -6.13 -5.17 4.98
N ASP A 5 -5.07 -4.43 5.28
CA ASP A 5 -5.18 -3.11 5.92
C ASP A 5 -4.00 -2.19 5.54
N SER A 6 -4.24 -1.19 4.70
CA SER A 6 -3.21 -0.23 4.28
C SER A 6 -2.63 0.59 5.45
N ARG A 7 -3.35 0.68 6.57
CA ARG A 7 -2.89 1.34 7.81
C ARG A 7 -1.85 0.51 8.57
N SER A 8 -1.69 -0.76 8.23
CA SER A 8 -0.85 -1.71 8.96
C SER A 8 -0.12 -2.64 7.99
N LEU A 9 0.97 -2.14 7.42
CA LEU A 9 1.79 -2.87 6.45
C LEU A 9 2.49 -4.06 7.12
N GLY A 10 2.27 -5.26 6.59
CA GLY A 10 2.97 -6.48 6.95
C GLY A 10 4.01 -6.93 5.91
N PRO A 11 4.56 -8.16 6.06
CA PRO A 11 5.58 -8.74 5.18
C PRO A 11 5.21 -8.90 3.71
N PHE A 12 3.92 -8.81 3.40
CA PHE A 12 3.39 -8.99 2.05
C PHE A 12 2.70 -7.73 1.53
N ASP A 13 2.92 -6.62 2.21
CA ASP A 13 2.35 -5.34 1.90
C ASP A 13 3.44 -4.37 1.46
N CYS A 14 3.06 -3.47 0.55
CA CYS A 14 3.90 -2.34 0.17
C CYS A 14 3.05 -1.08 0.13
N TYR A 15 3.67 0.05 0.43
CA TYR A 15 3.13 1.37 0.19
C TYR A 15 3.97 2.03 -0.90
N SER A 16 3.31 2.65 -1.88
CA SER A 16 3.97 3.39 -2.96
C SER A 16 3.43 4.81 -3.04
N LEU A 17 4.29 5.74 -3.44
CA LEU A 17 3.91 7.13 -3.67
C LEU A 17 4.74 7.71 -4.81
N ARG A 18 4.06 8.35 -5.76
CA ARG A 18 4.73 9.18 -6.78
C ARG A 18 4.99 10.58 -6.22
N PHE A 19 6.21 11.07 -6.39
CA PHE A 19 6.60 12.40 -5.94
C PHE A 19 6.54 13.40 -7.08
N ALA A 20 5.47 14.18 -7.18
CA ALA A 20 5.29 15.14 -8.28
C ALA A 20 5.97 16.49 -8.08
N GLN A 21 6.29 16.88 -6.84
CA GLN A 21 6.79 18.21 -6.49
C GLN A 21 8.23 18.16 -5.99
N PRO A 22 9.12 19.06 -6.45
CA PRO A 22 10.46 19.18 -5.90
C PRO A 22 10.42 19.60 -4.43
N GLY A 23 11.38 19.11 -3.65
CA GLY A 23 11.48 19.46 -2.24
C GLY A 23 12.04 18.35 -1.38
N GLU A 24 12.12 18.64 -0.09
CA GLU A 24 12.48 17.67 0.94
C GLU A 24 11.21 17.19 1.64
N HIS A 25 11.04 15.88 1.72
CA HIS A 25 9.97 15.23 2.45
C HIS A 25 10.56 14.33 3.52
N ARG A 26 10.28 14.63 4.79
CA ARG A 26 10.70 13.78 5.91
C ARG A 26 9.58 12.83 6.30
N TYR A 27 9.95 11.66 6.75
CA TYR A 27 9.00 10.66 7.21
C TYR A 27 9.56 9.82 8.35
N ALA A 28 8.64 9.13 9.02
CA ALA A 28 8.91 8.16 10.06
C ALA A 28 8.26 6.82 9.69
N ILE A 29 8.81 5.76 10.29
CA ILE A 29 8.23 4.43 10.28
C ILE A 29 7.92 4.08 11.73
N THR A 30 6.65 3.81 12.01
CA THR A 30 6.18 3.47 13.35
C THR A 30 5.50 2.12 13.34
N ARG A 31 5.34 1.55 14.53
CA ARG A 31 4.55 0.33 14.67
C ARG A 31 3.10 0.66 14.38
N ALA A 32 2.44 -0.17 13.58
CA ALA A 32 1.03 0.05 13.28
C ALA A 32 0.19 -0.02 14.56
N GLY A 33 -0.77 0.89 14.69
CA GLY A 33 -1.62 1.01 15.88
C GLY A 33 -2.24 2.40 16.02
N PRO A 34 -2.80 2.74 17.19
CA PRO A 34 -3.26 4.09 17.47
C PRO A 34 -2.10 5.06 17.27
N ARG A 35 -2.28 6.04 16.36
CA ARG A 35 -1.22 6.98 15.97
C ARG A 35 -0.51 7.55 17.19
N GLY A 36 0.72 7.13 17.40
CA GLY A 36 1.61 7.70 18.40
C GLY A 36 2.11 9.06 17.95
N LEU A 37 2.18 10.02 18.87
CA LEU A 37 2.65 11.40 18.62
C LEU A 37 4.18 11.48 18.49
N GLY A 38 4.80 10.58 17.72
CA GLY A 38 6.20 10.70 17.36
C GLY A 38 6.37 11.87 16.40
N THR A 39 7.09 12.91 16.81
CA THR A 39 7.43 14.04 15.93
C THR A 39 8.75 13.85 15.20
N ASP A 40 9.55 12.86 15.62
CA ASP A 40 10.82 12.56 14.96
C ASP A 40 10.57 11.89 13.60
N ARG A 41 11.27 12.39 12.57
CA ARG A 41 11.16 11.96 11.18
C ARG A 41 12.57 11.78 10.62
N PRO A 42 13.26 10.69 11.00
CA PRO A 42 14.69 10.53 10.74
C PRO A 42 15.01 10.21 9.27
N PHE A 43 14.01 9.84 8.48
CA PHE A 43 14.19 9.44 7.08
C PHE A 43 13.78 10.54 6.12
N ARG A 44 14.37 10.54 4.92
CA ARG A 44 14.23 11.64 3.95
C ARG A 44 14.09 11.16 2.52
N VAL A 45 13.19 11.78 1.78
CA VAL A 45 13.15 11.76 0.31
C VAL A 45 13.39 13.18 -0.19
N THR A 46 14.42 13.38 -1.00
CA THR A 46 14.72 14.63 -1.70
C THR A 46 14.31 14.49 -3.15
N VAL A 47 13.38 15.32 -3.59
CA VAL A 47 12.86 15.32 -4.96
C VAL A 47 13.50 16.47 -5.73
N THR A 48 14.12 16.13 -6.85
CA THR A 48 14.83 17.06 -7.75
C THR A 48 14.14 17.17 -9.11
N GLY A 49 14.49 18.18 -9.91
CA GLY A 49 13.91 18.39 -11.24
C GLY A 49 12.54 19.07 -11.19
N ASP A 50 12.35 20.13 -11.98
CA ASP A 50 11.17 21.00 -11.97
C ASP A 50 10.12 20.66 -13.05
N GLN A 51 10.42 19.67 -13.89
CA GLN A 51 9.56 19.20 -14.97
C GLN A 51 9.09 17.78 -14.68
N PRO A 52 7.81 17.45 -14.90
CA PRO A 52 7.34 16.08 -14.79
C PRO A 52 8.02 15.22 -15.86
N LEU A 53 8.62 14.11 -15.42
CA LEU A 53 9.22 13.11 -16.31
C LEU A 53 8.19 12.51 -17.28
N ARG A 54 8.66 12.11 -18.46
CA ARG A 54 7.85 11.29 -19.38
C ARG A 54 7.64 9.92 -18.77
N SER A 55 6.55 9.23 -19.14
CA SER A 55 6.21 7.92 -18.56
C SER A 55 7.31 6.86 -18.73
N ASP A 56 8.10 6.92 -19.81
CA ASP A 56 9.23 6.04 -20.09
C ASP A 56 10.50 6.38 -19.29
N GLU A 57 10.52 7.51 -18.58
CA GLU A 57 11.64 7.97 -17.76
C GLU A 57 11.38 7.79 -16.25
N ILE A 58 10.14 7.48 -15.86
CA ILE A 58 9.75 7.28 -14.46
C ILE A 58 10.49 6.07 -13.89
N THR A 59 11.22 6.28 -12.80
CA THR A 59 11.92 5.22 -12.08
C THR A 59 11.22 4.89 -10.77
N GLN A 60 11.13 3.60 -10.45
CA GLN A 60 10.74 3.14 -9.12
C GLN A 60 11.98 2.97 -8.23
N HIS A 61 11.93 3.53 -7.03
CA HIS A 61 12.95 3.41 -6.00
C HIS A 61 12.39 2.62 -4.83
N ASN A 62 13.14 1.62 -4.34
CA ASN A 62 12.70 0.78 -3.23
C ASN A 62 13.33 1.25 -1.91
N VAL A 63 12.52 1.29 -0.86
CA VAL A 63 12.94 1.51 0.51
C VAL A 63 12.58 0.26 1.33
N ALA A 64 13.62 -0.49 1.71
CA ALA A 64 13.47 -1.67 2.52
C ALA A 64 13.32 -1.29 4.01
N VAL A 65 12.25 -1.76 4.64
CA VAL A 65 11.95 -1.51 6.06
C VAL A 65 12.40 -2.69 6.92
N ARG A 66 13.13 -2.40 7.99
CA ARG A 66 13.60 -3.40 8.97
C ARG A 66 13.28 -2.95 10.38
N TRP A 67 13.07 -3.91 11.28
CA TRP A 67 12.92 -3.69 12.71
C TRP A 67 14.10 -4.32 13.45
N SER A 68 14.64 -3.61 14.43
CA SER A 68 15.65 -4.11 15.36
C SER A 68 15.28 -3.71 16.79
N THR A 69 16.18 -3.98 17.74
CA THR A 69 16.04 -3.50 19.13
C THR A 69 16.02 -1.98 19.24
N ASP A 70 16.60 -1.27 18.27
CA ASP A 70 16.72 0.19 18.27
C ASP A 70 15.58 0.90 17.54
N GLY A 71 14.64 0.13 16.97
CA GLY A 71 13.47 0.65 16.27
C GLY A 71 13.42 0.26 14.79
N PHE A 72 12.61 0.99 14.02
CA PHE A 72 12.55 0.84 12.57
C PHE A 72 13.72 1.52 11.88
N THR A 73 14.18 0.92 10.79
CA THR A 73 15.17 1.51 9.88
C THR A 73 14.67 1.42 8.44
N ALA A 74 15.05 2.42 7.64
CA ALA A 74 14.81 2.47 6.20
C ALA A 74 16.14 2.30 5.46
N ASN A 75 16.17 1.49 4.41
CA ASN A 75 17.32 1.36 3.53
C ASN A 75 16.90 1.61 2.06
N PRO A 76 17.33 2.72 1.44
CA PRO A 76 18.16 3.77 2.04
C PRO A 76 17.38 4.64 3.05
N ALA A 77 18.09 5.23 4.03
CA ALA A 77 17.50 6.17 5.00
C ALA A 77 17.26 7.57 4.41
N GLU A 78 18.12 7.96 3.47
CA GLU A 78 18.02 9.18 2.67
C GLU A 78 18.02 8.79 1.20
N LEU A 79 17.02 9.23 0.46
CA LEU A 79 16.83 8.91 -0.94
C LEU A 79 16.72 10.20 -1.76
N THR A 80 17.39 10.26 -2.90
CA THR A 80 17.19 11.34 -3.89
C THR A 80 16.50 10.76 -5.11
N VAL A 81 15.39 11.38 -5.52
CA VAL A 81 14.59 10.98 -6.69
C VAL A 81 14.33 12.19 -7.60
N THR A 82 13.79 11.95 -8.78
CA THR A 82 13.34 13.01 -9.69
C THR A 82 11.84 13.20 -9.59
N ALA A 83 11.33 14.42 -9.80
CA ALA A 83 9.91 14.69 -9.85
C ALA A 83 9.23 13.81 -10.91
N GLY A 84 8.25 13.01 -10.48
CA GLY A 84 7.57 12.00 -11.27
C GLY A 84 7.97 10.56 -10.93
N ASP A 85 9.08 10.33 -10.22
CA ASP A 85 9.49 9.01 -9.73
C ASP A 85 8.54 8.47 -8.66
N VAL A 86 8.56 7.14 -8.49
CA VAL A 86 7.79 6.42 -7.48
C VAL A 86 8.73 5.88 -6.41
N VAL A 87 8.39 6.08 -5.14
CA VAL A 87 9.05 5.41 -4.02
C VAL A 87 8.13 4.30 -3.52
N LEU A 88 8.66 3.09 -3.38
CA LEU A 88 7.98 1.90 -2.85
C LEU A 88 8.65 1.49 -1.53
N TRP A 89 7.91 1.58 -0.43
CA TRP A 89 8.32 1.02 0.85
C TRP A 89 7.76 -0.38 1.01
N HIS A 90 8.61 -1.30 1.45
CA HIS A 90 8.20 -2.69 1.65
C HIS A 90 8.90 -3.29 2.88
N ASP A 91 8.27 -4.28 3.50
CA ASP A 91 8.91 -5.08 4.53
C ASP A 91 10.14 -5.80 3.97
N HIS A 92 11.22 -5.77 4.72
CA HIS A 92 12.39 -6.60 4.50
C HIS A 92 12.82 -7.18 5.85
N HIS A 93 11.94 -7.99 6.46
CA HIS A 93 12.11 -8.55 7.80
C HIS A 93 11.89 -7.53 8.94
N ALA A 94 10.86 -6.68 8.87
CA ALA A 94 10.43 -5.97 10.06
C ALA A 94 9.81 -6.96 11.08
N GLY A 95 9.10 -7.98 10.60
CA GLY A 95 8.53 -9.02 11.46
C GLY A 95 7.44 -8.52 12.43
N VAL A 96 7.10 -7.23 12.36
CA VAL A 96 6.02 -6.56 13.08
C VAL A 96 5.31 -5.61 12.11
N PRO A 97 3.98 -5.46 12.20
CA PRO A 97 3.27 -4.51 11.34
C PRO A 97 3.69 -3.07 11.59
N PHE A 98 3.77 -2.28 10.52
CA PHE A 98 4.24 -0.90 10.55
C PHE A 98 3.38 0.03 9.69
N GLU A 99 3.52 1.33 9.93
CA GLU A 99 2.92 2.38 9.13
C GLU A 99 3.99 3.41 8.75
N ILE A 100 3.72 4.17 7.69
CA ILE A 100 4.60 5.21 7.18
C ILE A 100 3.84 6.52 7.20
N HIS A 101 4.40 7.54 7.82
CA HIS A 101 3.80 8.87 7.87
C HIS A 101 4.87 9.95 7.83
N GLY A 102 4.56 11.10 7.25
CA GLY A 102 5.55 12.15 7.04
C GLY A 102 4.98 13.48 6.60
N ASP A 103 5.82 14.27 5.95
CA ASP A 103 5.45 15.55 5.34
C ASP A 103 4.61 15.33 4.08
N GLY A 104 3.70 16.27 3.83
CA GLY A 104 2.90 16.31 2.60
C GLY A 104 2.07 15.03 2.40
N PRO A 105 2.19 14.33 1.26
CA PRO A 105 1.34 13.17 0.95
C PRO A 105 1.82 11.84 1.55
N ILE A 106 2.92 11.80 2.31
CA ILE A 106 3.44 10.54 2.87
C ILE A 106 2.56 10.08 4.04
N ASP A 107 1.65 9.14 3.77
CA ASP A 107 0.79 8.53 4.79
C ASP A 107 0.18 7.20 4.28
N SER A 108 0.69 6.06 4.74
CA SER A 108 0.15 4.74 4.33
C SER A 108 -1.26 4.50 4.89
N GLY A 109 -1.59 5.15 6.01
CA GLY A 109 -2.92 5.11 6.63
C GLY A 109 -3.93 6.10 6.02
N SER A 110 -3.53 6.89 5.02
CA SER A 110 -4.39 7.83 4.31
C SER A 110 -3.90 7.96 2.86
N LEU A 111 -4.27 6.98 2.04
CA LEU A 111 -3.90 6.90 0.64
C LEU A 111 -4.55 8.03 -0.16
N ARG A 112 -3.72 8.93 -0.69
CA ARG A 112 -4.11 10.10 -1.48
C ARG A 112 -3.74 9.92 -2.95
N GLU A 113 -3.97 10.95 -3.75
CA GLU A 113 -3.56 11.03 -5.14
C GLU A 113 -2.12 10.52 -5.37
N GLN A 114 -1.98 9.69 -6.40
CA GLN A 114 -0.73 9.06 -6.85
C GLN A 114 -0.03 8.18 -5.82
N SER A 115 -0.77 7.67 -4.83
CA SER A 115 -0.29 6.60 -3.96
C SER A 115 -0.82 5.24 -4.40
N GLY A 116 -0.24 4.20 -3.83
CA GLY A 116 -0.76 2.85 -4.02
C GLY A 116 -0.37 1.92 -2.89
N TYR A 117 -1.12 0.85 -2.78
CA TYR A 117 -0.96 -0.18 -1.77
C TYR A 117 -1.00 -1.55 -2.43
N THR A 118 -0.07 -2.45 -2.09
CA THR A 118 -0.11 -3.84 -2.57
C THR A 118 -0.42 -4.79 -1.43
N HIS A 119 -1.17 -5.85 -1.70
CA HIS A 119 -1.37 -6.97 -0.78
C HIS A 119 -1.27 -8.31 -1.50
N VAL A 120 -0.56 -9.29 -0.91
CA VAL A 120 -0.53 -10.68 -1.39
C VAL A 120 -1.63 -11.50 -0.71
N PHE A 121 -2.51 -12.09 -1.51
CA PHE A 121 -3.60 -12.91 -1.01
C PHE A 121 -3.20 -14.38 -0.87
N GLY A 122 -2.80 -14.76 0.34
CA GLY A 122 -2.27 -16.10 0.64
C GLY A 122 -3.30 -17.20 0.88
N ASN A 123 -4.60 -16.88 0.97
CA ASN A 123 -5.64 -17.86 1.28
C ASN A 123 -6.87 -17.70 0.37
N PRO A 124 -7.52 -18.79 -0.04
CA PRO A 124 -8.80 -18.72 -0.75
C PRO A 124 -9.90 -18.09 0.12
N GLY A 125 -10.79 -17.34 -0.50
CA GLY A 125 -11.89 -16.69 0.21
C GLY A 125 -12.48 -15.48 -0.51
N HIS A 126 -13.39 -14.80 0.19
CA HIS A 126 -13.93 -13.51 -0.22
C HIS A 126 -13.41 -12.46 0.75
N TYR A 127 -12.78 -11.42 0.21
CA TYR A 127 -12.24 -10.30 0.97
C TYR A 127 -12.99 -9.05 0.53
N THR A 128 -13.91 -8.59 1.36
CA THR A 128 -14.57 -7.30 1.16
C THR A 128 -13.75 -6.24 1.86
N TRP A 129 -13.38 -5.19 1.14
CA TRP A 129 -12.67 -4.05 1.73
C TRP A 129 -13.54 -2.80 1.66
N ILE A 130 -13.31 -1.91 2.61
CA ILE A 130 -13.95 -0.61 2.73
C ILE A 130 -12.89 0.46 2.99
N ASP A 131 -13.24 1.71 2.74
CA ASP A 131 -12.51 2.85 3.29
C ASP A 131 -12.91 3.12 4.75
N ALA A 132 -11.97 2.89 5.67
CA ALA A 132 -12.16 3.15 7.10
C ALA A 132 -12.11 4.64 7.46
N ASN A 133 -11.72 5.53 6.54
CA ASN A 133 -11.74 6.98 6.73
C ASN A 133 -13.08 7.63 6.36
N GLY A 134 -14.07 6.85 5.90
CA GLY A 134 -15.46 7.28 5.79
C GLY A 134 -15.90 7.84 4.44
N SER A 135 -15.14 7.64 3.35
CA SER A 135 -15.61 8.00 1.99
C SER A 135 -16.76 7.11 1.48
N GLY A 136 -16.95 5.93 2.07
CA GLY A 136 -17.95 4.95 1.64
C GLY A 136 -17.50 4.02 0.52
N LEU A 137 -16.30 4.23 -0.04
CA LEU A 137 -15.68 3.36 -1.02
C LEU A 137 -15.54 1.92 -0.51
N ARG A 138 -15.70 0.97 -1.41
CA ARG A 138 -15.60 -0.47 -1.15
C ARG A 138 -15.30 -1.26 -2.41
N GLY A 139 -14.88 -2.50 -2.22
CA GLY A 139 -14.75 -3.48 -3.30
C GLY A 139 -14.58 -4.89 -2.76
N ARG A 140 -14.44 -5.85 -3.67
CA ARG A 140 -14.36 -7.28 -3.33
C ARG A 140 -13.26 -7.99 -4.09
N ILE A 141 -12.42 -8.74 -3.37
CA ILE A 141 -11.44 -9.66 -3.95
C ILE A 141 -11.92 -11.09 -3.72
N VAL A 142 -12.05 -11.87 -4.78
CA VAL A 142 -12.40 -13.29 -4.74
C VAL A 142 -11.15 -14.10 -5.02
N VAL A 143 -10.65 -14.82 -4.02
CA VAL A 143 -9.42 -15.62 -4.12
C VAL A 143 -9.80 -17.08 -4.29
N ARG A 144 -9.44 -17.65 -5.44
CA ARG A 144 -9.69 -19.06 -5.77
C ARG A 144 -8.51 -19.94 -5.40
N ASP A 145 -8.82 -21.14 -4.92
CA ASP A 145 -7.82 -22.19 -4.76
C ASP A 145 -7.47 -22.80 -6.14
N PRO A 146 -6.20 -22.72 -6.59
CA PRO A 146 -5.80 -23.32 -7.85
C PRO A 146 -5.73 -24.85 -7.73
N ASP A 147 -6.19 -25.59 -8.74
CA ASP A 147 -5.90 -27.03 -8.83
C ASP A 147 -4.41 -27.24 -9.15
N VAL A 148 -3.62 -27.56 -8.12
CA VAL A 148 -2.19 -27.87 -8.23
C VAL A 148 -1.90 -29.37 -8.13
N SER A 149 -2.94 -30.21 -8.11
CA SER A 149 -2.80 -31.67 -7.96
C SER A 149 -2.14 -32.35 -9.17
N ARG A 150 -2.12 -31.67 -10.32
CA ARG A 150 -1.58 -32.17 -11.59
C ARG A 150 -0.54 -31.21 -12.17
N PRO A 151 0.46 -31.71 -12.93
CA PRO A 151 1.49 -30.86 -13.53
C PRO A 151 0.94 -29.68 -14.34
N ARG A 152 -0.05 -29.91 -15.20
CA ARG A 152 -0.71 -28.85 -15.99
C ARG A 152 -1.39 -27.77 -15.12
N GLY A 153 -1.96 -28.19 -13.98
CA GLY A 153 -2.61 -27.29 -13.04
C GLY A 153 -1.58 -26.38 -12.34
N ARG A 154 -0.47 -26.97 -11.90
CA ARG A 154 0.68 -26.24 -11.34
C ARG A 154 1.29 -25.26 -12.35
N GLU A 155 1.49 -25.66 -13.60
CA GLU A 155 2.00 -24.78 -14.65
C GLU A 155 1.08 -23.59 -14.90
N ARG A 156 -0.25 -23.83 -14.97
CA ARG A 156 -1.25 -22.77 -15.11
C ARG A 156 -1.20 -21.81 -13.92
N TRP A 157 -1.13 -22.32 -12.70
CA TRP A 157 -1.03 -21.50 -11.49
C TRP A 157 0.23 -20.64 -11.50
N LEU A 158 1.40 -21.22 -11.78
CA LEU A 158 2.65 -20.48 -11.90
C LEU A 158 2.58 -19.37 -12.98
N ALA A 159 1.92 -19.64 -14.11
CA ALA A 159 1.69 -18.65 -15.16
C ALA A 159 0.68 -17.55 -14.77
N GLN A 160 -0.19 -17.80 -13.79
CA GLN A 160 -1.07 -16.78 -13.23
C GLN A 160 -0.34 -15.91 -12.20
N LEU A 161 0.58 -16.46 -11.41
CA LEU A 161 1.33 -15.71 -10.39
C LEU A 161 2.13 -14.52 -10.96
N SER A 162 2.54 -14.58 -12.23
CA SER A 162 3.24 -13.47 -12.89
C SER A 162 2.33 -12.34 -13.38
N ARG A 163 1.01 -12.50 -13.29
CA ARG A 163 0.04 -11.47 -13.69
C ARG A 163 -0.23 -10.56 -12.51
N GLY A 164 0.13 -9.28 -12.67
CA GLY A 164 -0.33 -8.23 -11.77
C GLY A 164 -1.80 -7.93 -12.01
N HIS A 165 -2.52 -7.69 -10.92
CA HIS A 165 -3.89 -7.17 -10.97
C HIS A 165 -3.94 -5.81 -10.32
N VAL A 166 -4.75 -4.91 -10.87
CA VAL A 166 -4.88 -3.54 -10.39
C VAL A 166 -6.34 -3.25 -10.08
N VAL A 167 -6.57 -2.60 -8.94
CA VAL A 167 -7.81 -1.90 -8.61
C VAL A 167 -7.49 -0.42 -8.64
N THR A 168 -8.11 0.31 -9.56
CA THR A 168 -7.98 1.76 -9.70
C THR A 168 -9.04 2.44 -8.86
N ILE A 169 -8.63 3.43 -8.07
CA ILE A 169 -9.50 4.26 -7.24
C ILE A 169 -9.36 5.71 -7.70
N GLU A 170 -10.46 6.30 -8.15
CA GLU A 170 -10.49 7.67 -8.66
C GLU A 170 -11.75 8.40 -8.19
N GLY A 171 -11.56 9.37 -7.30
CA GLY A 171 -12.64 10.10 -6.63
C GLY A 171 -13.49 9.17 -5.78
N ASP A 172 -14.74 8.97 -6.21
CA ASP A 172 -15.75 8.11 -5.59
C ASP A 172 -15.92 6.76 -6.32
N ARG A 173 -15.01 6.43 -7.24
CA ARG A 173 -15.11 5.25 -8.12
C ARG A 173 -14.02 4.23 -7.83
N VAL A 174 -14.38 2.96 -7.99
CA VAL A 174 -13.50 1.80 -7.88
C VAL A 174 -13.63 0.96 -9.15
N GLU A 175 -12.52 0.66 -9.81
CA GLU A 175 -12.52 -0.18 -11.00
C GLU A 175 -11.38 -1.22 -10.98
N PRO A 176 -11.67 -2.53 -11.06
CA PRO A 176 -12.99 -3.13 -10.95
C PRO A 176 -13.50 -3.11 -9.49
N GLU A 177 -14.82 -3.03 -9.29
CA GLU A 177 -15.44 -3.19 -7.96
C GLU A 177 -15.26 -4.63 -7.41
N GLU A 178 -15.13 -5.61 -8.31
CA GLU A 178 -14.87 -7.00 -7.98
C GLU A 178 -13.76 -7.59 -8.85
N LEU A 179 -12.82 -8.25 -8.20
CA LEU A 179 -11.67 -8.86 -8.87
C LEU A 179 -11.52 -10.33 -8.43
N GLU A 180 -11.46 -11.24 -9.40
CA GLU A 180 -11.15 -12.65 -9.15
C GLU A 180 -9.66 -12.95 -9.42
N ILE A 181 -9.00 -13.54 -8.43
CA ILE A 181 -7.58 -13.95 -8.47
C ILE A 181 -7.40 -15.37 -7.95
N VAL A 182 -6.19 -15.91 -8.06
CA VAL A 182 -5.81 -17.19 -7.41
C VAL A 182 -4.89 -16.96 -6.22
N THR A 183 -4.88 -17.90 -5.29
CA THR A 183 -3.99 -17.88 -4.11
C THR A 183 -2.53 -17.62 -4.50
N GLY A 184 -1.92 -16.68 -3.78
CA GLY A 184 -0.53 -16.24 -3.96
C GLY A 184 -0.36 -15.04 -4.89
N GLN A 185 -1.42 -14.56 -5.55
CA GLN A 185 -1.34 -13.35 -6.37
C GLN A 185 -1.33 -12.06 -5.53
N THR A 186 -0.71 -11.02 -6.09
CA THR A 186 -0.69 -9.66 -5.54
C THR A 186 -1.74 -8.80 -6.24
N VAL A 187 -2.48 -8.00 -5.47
CA VAL A 187 -3.32 -6.92 -6.00
C VAL A 187 -2.68 -5.59 -5.68
N TYR A 188 -2.62 -4.70 -6.67
CA TYR A 188 -2.20 -3.30 -6.49
C TYR A 188 -3.41 -2.38 -6.50
N PHE A 189 -3.66 -1.70 -5.39
CA PHE A 189 -4.67 -0.65 -5.26
C PHE A 189 -4.03 0.68 -5.64
N ALA A 190 -4.30 1.17 -6.85
CA ALA A 190 -3.76 2.41 -7.40
C ALA A 190 -4.73 3.56 -7.12
N VAL A 191 -4.34 4.51 -6.27
CA VAL A 191 -5.15 5.69 -5.96
C VAL A 191 -4.75 6.81 -6.92
N VAL A 192 -5.54 7.00 -7.95
CA VAL A 192 -5.35 8.09 -8.92
C VAL A 192 -5.71 9.42 -8.28
N ALA A 193 -6.85 9.48 -7.60
CA ALA A 193 -7.28 10.66 -6.84
C ALA A 193 -8.22 10.24 -5.70
N ALA A 194 -7.99 10.72 -4.49
CA ALA A 194 -8.87 10.49 -3.34
C ALA A 194 -8.55 11.49 -2.21
N PRO A 195 -9.51 11.80 -1.31
CA PRO A 195 -9.29 12.71 -0.18
C PRO A 195 -8.35 12.16 0.91
N GLY A 196 -7.93 10.89 0.82
CA GLY A 196 -7.15 10.19 1.83
C GLY A 196 -7.91 9.00 2.39
N ILE A 197 -7.95 7.91 1.63
CA ILE A 197 -8.74 6.71 1.95
C ILE A 197 -7.88 5.62 2.57
N THR A 198 -8.49 4.51 2.99
CA THR A 198 -7.81 3.26 3.30
C THR A 198 -8.34 2.13 2.44
N VAL A 199 -7.55 1.07 2.34
CA VAL A 199 -8.02 -0.24 1.87
C VAL A 199 -7.96 -1.16 3.08
N THR A 200 -9.10 -1.39 3.71
CA THR A 200 -9.21 -2.11 4.98
C THR A 200 -10.30 -3.18 4.88
N ASP A 201 -9.99 -4.40 5.31
CA ASP A 201 -10.97 -5.49 5.41
C ASP A 201 -12.16 -5.05 6.27
N GLU A 202 -13.38 -5.32 5.79
CA GLU A 202 -14.61 -4.88 6.45
C GLU A 202 -14.81 -5.45 7.85
N SER A 203 -14.15 -6.57 8.18
CA SER A 203 -14.22 -7.19 9.49
C SER A 203 -13.39 -6.47 10.55
N LEU A 204 -12.50 -5.56 10.14
CA LEU A 204 -11.63 -4.83 11.05
C LEU A 204 -12.33 -3.62 11.67
N PRO A 205 -11.99 -3.24 12.91
CA PRO A 205 -12.52 -2.03 13.52
C PRO A 205 -12.19 -0.80 12.67
N THR A 206 -13.22 -0.05 12.30
CA THR A 206 -13.06 1.32 11.81
C THR A 206 -12.64 2.19 13.00
N GLY A 207 -11.50 2.88 12.89
CA GLY A 207 -11.00 3.75 13.97
C GLY A 207 -11.87 4.98 14.23
N LEU A 208 -12.92 5.19 13.44
CA LEU A 208 -13.92 6.23 13.63
C LEU A 208 -15.09 5.68 14.46
N PRO A 209 -15.50 6.35 15.56
CA PRO A 209 -16.80 6.10 16.13
C PRO A 209 -17.86 6.36 15.06
N ALA A 210 -18.83 5.45 14.92
CA ALA A 210 -19.94 5.64 14.00
C ALA A 210 -20.57 7.03 14.24
N PRO A 211 -20.88 7.81 13.17
CA PRO A 211 -21.58 9.07 13.35
C PRO A 211 -22.89 8.79 14.09
N SER A 212 -23.05 9.37 15.28
CA SER A 212 -24.31 9.37 16.00
C SER A 212 -25.32 10.10 15.11
N HIS A 213 -26.25 9.36 14.52
CA HIS A 213 -27.46 9.95 13.97
C HIS A 213 -28.32 10.40 15.15
N GLU A 214 -28.28 11.69 15.48
CA GLU A 214 -29.35 12.38 16.22
C GLU A 214 -30.48 12.79 15.28
#